data_AF-A0AAI9VAZ1-F1
#
_entry.id   AF-A0AAI9VAZ1-F1
#
_cell.length_a   1.000
_cell.length_b   1.000
_cell.length_c   1.000
_cell.angle_alpha   90.00
_cell.angle_beta   90.00
_cell.angle_gamma   90.00
#
_symmetry.space_group_name_H-M   'P 1'
#
loop_
_entity.id
_entity.type
_entity.pdbx_description
1 polymer ?
#
loop_
_entity_poly.entity_id
_entity_poly.type
_entity_poly.pdbx_seq_one_letter_code
_entity_poly.pdbx_strand_id
1 'polypeptide(L)'
;MMYVLEPKGVEYSNLEQRIQSILRPYLLHPNPQVCRSFGSDPSHIFAFSLGPTHGDRVVVHMWGAGSRVVFYGSSHKKPLKGVLAANGLLEVPLASLRKNGCEPIDVQMEKGGISAILHYRHAFEIKTGFTSAYGLESPTISGAGTRSL
;
A
#
# COMPACT_ATOMS: atom_id res chain seq x y z
N MET A 1 -27.80 18.36 -2.05
CA MET A 1 -27.29 18.81 -0.73
C MET A 1 -25.77 18.77 -0.83
N MET A 2 -25.13 19.95 -0.95
CA MET A 2 -23.71 20.14 -1.23
C MET A 2 -23.03 20.47 0.09
N TYR A 3 -22.01 19.70 0.50
CA TYR A 3 -21.27 20.00 1.73
C TYR A 3 -20.23 21.09 1.46
N VAL A 4 -20.40 22.20 2.16
CA VAL A 4 -19.47 23.34 2.22
C VAL A 4 -18.26 22.93 3.07
N LEU A 5 -17.06 23.04 2.50
CA LEU A 5 -15.81 22.95 3.25
C LEU A 5 -15.43 24.36 3.72
N GLU A 6 -15.44 24.61 5.02
CA GLU A 6 -14.85 25.83 5.59
C GLU A 6 -13.31 25.78 5.50
N PRO A 7 -12.64 26.92 5.25
CA PRO A 7 -11.25 26.92 4.79
C PRO A 7 -10.25 26.87 5.94
N LYS A 8 -9.47 25.78 6.00
CA LYS A 8 -8.09 25.79 6.53
C LYS A 8 -7.13 25.63 5.35
N GLY A 9 -7.12 26.65 4.49
CA GLY A 9 -6.91 26.51 3.05
C GLY A 9 -5.49 26.64 2.48
N VAL A 10 -4.43 26.11 3.13
CA VAL A 10 -3.09 26.08 2.49
C VAL A 10 -2.39 24.73 2.60
N GLU A 11 -2.53 24.03 3.73
CA GLU A 11 -1.86 22.74 3.93
C GLU A 11 -2.60 21.57 3.27
N TYR A 12 -3.94 21.56 3.38
CA TYR A 12 -4.79 20.51 2.80
C TYR A 12 -4.75 20.51 1.27
N SER A 13 -4.70 21.68 0.64
CA SER A 13 -4.64 21.79 -0.83
C SER A 13 -3.37 21.17 -1.41
N ASN A 14 -2.24 21.24 -0.69
CA ASN A 14 -0.97 20.67 -1.16
C ASN A 14 -0.96 19.13 -0.99
N LEU A 15 -1.49 18.61 0.11
CA LEU A 15 -1.61 17.16 0.32
C LEU A 15 -2.56 16.51 -0.71
N GLU A 16 -3.72 17.12 -0.96
CA GLU A 16 -4.66 16.66 -1.98
C GLU A 16 -4.04 16.67 -3.37
N GLN A 17 -3.34 17.75 -3.74
CA GLN A 17 -2.61 17.84 -5.02
C GLN A 17 -1.53 16.76 -5.12
N ARG A 18 -0.80 16.46 -4.05
CA ARG A 18 0.21 15.39 -4.04
C ARG A 18 -0.41 14.00 -4.18
N ILE A 19 -1.48 13.71 -3.43
CA ILE A 19 -2.20 12.44 -3.54
C ILE A 19 -2.77 12.28 -4.94
N GLN A 20 -3.41 13.32 -5.49
CA GLN A 20 -3.90 13.32 -6.86
C GLN A 20 -2.76 13.09 -7.85
N SER A 21 -1.62 13.77 -7.70
CA SER A 21 -0.47 13.59 -8.59
C SER A 21 0.05 12.15 -8.60
N ILE A 22 0.14 11.52 -7.42
CA ILE A 22 0.58 10.12 -7.28
C ILE A 22 -0.45 9.16 -7.89
N LEU A 23 -1.73 9.36 -7.61
CA LEU A 23 -2.78 8.42 -8.01
C LEU A 23 -3.24 8.63 -9.46
N ARG A 24 -3.06 9.82 -10.04
CA ARG A 24 -3.57 10.18 -11.36
C ARG A 24 -3.25 9.15 -12.43
N PRO A 25 -2.00 8.65 -12.60
CA PRO A 25 -1.70 7.64 -13.61
C PRO A 25 -2.57 6.39 -13.53
N TYR A 26 -2.90 5.96 -12.31
CA TYR A 26 -3.74 4.79 -12.03
C TYR A 26 -5.23 5.08 -12.20
N LEU A 27 -5.66 6.34 -12.09
CA LEU A 27 -7.09 6.72 -12.19
C LEU A 27 -7.53 7.04 -13.63
N LEU A 28 -6.62 7.01 -14.61
CA LEU A 28 -6.93 7.24 -16.02
C LEU A 28 -7.62 6.05 -16.70
N HIS A 29 -7.81 4.95 -15.99
CA HIS A 29 -8.44 3.73 -16.48
C HIS A 29 -9.22 3.04 -15.34
N PRO A 30 -10.03 1.99 -15.64
CA PRO A 30 -10.80 1.32 -14.61
C PRO A 30 -9.89 0.77 -13.51
N ASN A 31 -10.12 1.22 -12.28
CA ASN A 31 -9.47 0.83 -11.04
C ASN A 31 -10.44 1.12 -9.87
N PRO A 32 -10.29 0.49 -8.69
CA PRO A 32 -9.28 -0.52 -8.34
C PRO A 32 -9.57 -1.90 -8.95
N GLN A 33 -8.54 -2.72 -9.15
CA GLN A 33 -8.68 -4.10 -9.64
C GLN A 33 -9.18 -5.06 -8.54
N VAL A 34 -8.80 -4.77 -7.30
CA VAL A 34 -9.13 -5.59 -6.14
C VAL A 34 -9.37 -4.70 -4.94
N CYS A 35 -10.34 -5.08 -4.11
CA CYS A 35 -10.62 -4.48 -2.82
C CYS A 35 -10.74 -5.60 -1.79
N ARG A 36 -9.95 -5.55 -0.71
CA ARG A 36 -10.02 -6.50 0.40
C ARG A 36 -9.75 -5.80 1.72
N SER A 37 -10.38 -6.30 2.78
CA SER A 37 -10.14 -5.83 4.15
C SER A 37 -9.28 -6.83 4.92
N PHE A 38 -8.38 -6.32 5.75
CA PHE A 38 -7.49 -7.09 6.60
C PHE A 38 -7.60 -6.58 8.03
N GLY A 39 -7.83 -7.50 8.97
CA GLY A 39 -7.83 -7.22 10.40
C GLY A 39 -6.44 -7.35 11.01
N SER A 40 -6.34 -7.02 12.29
CA SER A 40 -5.14 -7.25 13.08
C SER A 40 -4.79 -8.73 13.19
N ASP A 41 -3.52 -9.04 12.99
CA ASP A 41 -2.94 -10.35 13.21
C ASP A 41 -1.55 -10.15 13.83
N PRO A 42 -1.49 -9.88 15.15
CA PRO A 42 -0.25 -9.47 15.80
C PRO A 42 0.84 -10.53 15.67
N SER A 43 2.08 -10.07 15.51
CA SER A 43 3.27 -10.88 15.24
C SER A 43 3.37 -11.48 13.83
N HIS A 44 2.36 -11.29 12.98
CA HIS A 44 2.41 -11.71 11.59
C HIS A 44 2.62 -10.49 10.66
N ILE A 45 3.63 -10.58 9.80
CA ILE A 45 4.04 -9.50 8.90
C ILE A 45 3.72 -9.94 7.48
N PHE A 46 3.06 -9.09 6.70
CA PHE A 46 2.57 -9.44 5.38
C PHE A 46 3.04 -8.49 4.29
N ALA A 47 3.06 -8.97 3.05
CA ALA A 47 3.19 -8.19 1.82
C ALA A 47 2.26 -8.75 0.73
N PHE A 48 1.84 -7.92 -0.22
CA PHE A 48 0.98 -8.38 -1.34
C PHE A 48 1.77 -9.12 -2.42
N SER A 49 3.06 -8.84 -2.56
CA SER A 49 3.99 -9.55 -3.44
C SER A 49 5.41 -9.48 -2.89
N LEU A 50 6.25 -10.45 -3.23
CA LEU A 50 7.70 -10.42 -2.95
C LEU A 50 8.53 -10.52 -4.23
N GLY A 51 7.92 -10.95 -5.34
CA GLY A 51 8.55 -11.05 -6.65
C GLY A 51 8.53 -9.74 -7.43
N PRO A 52 9.29 -9.64 -8.53
CA PRO A 52 9.16 -8.52 -9.46
C PRO A 52 7.71 -8.42 -9.94
N THR A 53 7.12 -7.22 -9.86
CA THR A 53 5.77 -6.97 -10.34
C THR A 53 5.83 -6.64 -11.84
N HIS A 54 5.03 -7.34 -12.64
CA HIS A 54 4.80 -6.95 -14.03
C HIS A 54 3.89 -5.71 -14.03
N GLY A 55 4.49 -4.54 -14.29
CA GLY A 55 3.82 -3.25 -14.26
C GLY A 55 3.97 -2.51 -12.93
N ASP A 56 3.58 -1.24 -12.97
CA ASP A 56 3.59 -0.36 -11.81
C ASP A 56 2.29 -0.52 -11.03
N ARG A 57 2.40 -0.95 -9.76
CA ARG A 57 1.25 -1.29 -8.91
C ARG A 57 1.40 -0.70 -7.51
N VAL A 58 0.33 -0.10 -7.02
CA VAL A 58 0.26 0.49 -5.68
C VAL A 58 -0.96 -0.02 -4.93
N VAL A 59 -0.82 -0.07 -3.61
CA VAL A 59 -1.93 -0.36 -2.70
C VAL A 59 -2.26 0.92 -1.95
N VAL A 60 -3.52 1.32 -2.03
CA VAL A 60 -4.05 2.39 -1.18
C VAL A 60 -4.68 1.73 0.05
N HIS A 61 -4.19 2.08 1.23
CA HIS A 61 -4.76 1.61 2.50
C HIS A 61 -5.66 2.68 3.12
N MET A 62 -6.89 2.28 3.43
CA MET A 62 -7.81 2.99 4.30
C MET A 62 -7.83 2.34 5.67
N TRP A 63 -7.34 3.02 6.70
CA TRP A 63 -7.25 2.48 8.05
C TRP A 63 -8.46 2.87 8.88
N GLY A 64 -8.94 1.93 9.71
CA GLY A 64 -9.92 2.24 10.74
C GLY A 64 -9.33 3.17 11.81
N ALA A 65 -10.16 4.02 12.42
CA ALA A 65 -9.74 4.85 13.53
C ALA A 65 -9.22 4.00 14.70
N GLY A 66 -8.15 4.47 15.36
CA GLY A 66 -7.48 3.76 16.45
C GLY A 66 -6.58 2.60 16.02
N SER A 67 -6.47 2.30 14.72
CA SER A 67 -5.59 1.23 14.24
C SER A 67 -4.11 1.53 14.53
N ARG A 68 -3.34 0.50 14.83
CA ARG A 68 -1.88 0.59 14.98
C ARG A 68 -1.21 -0.35 14.00
N VAL A 69 -0.27 0.18 13.23
CA VAL A 69 0.39 -0.54 12.13
C VAL A 69 1.90 -0.34 12.23
N VAL A 70 2.65 -1.38 11.89
CA VAL A 70 4.10 -1.29 11.71
C VAL A 70 4.41 -1.45 10.23
N PHE A 71 5.08 -0.47 9.64
CA PHE A 71 5.63 -0.55 8.30
C PHE A 71 7.11 -0.89 8.36
N TYR A 72 7.62 -1.64 7.39
CA TYR A 72 9.04 -1.99 7.35
C TYR A 72 9.75 -1.19 6.27
N GLY A 73 10.57 -0.22 6.69
CA GLY A 73 11.30 0.71 5.85
C GLY A 73 12.10 0.00 4.76
N SER A 74 12.02 0.51 3.53
CA SER A 74 12.71 -0.03 2.36
C SER A 74 12.42 -1.51 1.99
N SER A 75 11.49 -2.19 2.67
CA SER A 75 11.13 -3.61 2.43
C SER A 75 10.83 -3.91 0.96
N HIS A 76 10.09 -3.04 0.30
CA HIS A 76 9.77 -3.13 -1.13
C HIS A 76 10.98 -3.14 -2.08
N LYS A 77 12.18 -2.76 -1.63
CA LYS A 77 13.42 -2.76 -2.42
C LYS A 77 14.30 -3.98 -2.16
N LYS A 78 13.93 -4.81 -1.17
CA LYS A 78 14.78 -5.89 -0.68
C LYS A 78 14.29 -7.25 -1.18
N PRO A 79 15.20 -8.23 -1.38
CA PRO A 79 14.84 -9.59 -1.74
C PRO A 79 14.33 -10.36 -0.51
N LEU A 80 13.11 -10.05 -0.10
CA LEU A 80 12.44 -10.69 1.03
C LEU A 80 11.92 -12.08 0.65
N LYS A 81 11.87 -12.98 1.64
CA LYS A 81 11.27 -14.31 1.50
C LYS A 81 10.00 -14.36 2.32
N GLY A 82 9.02 -15.12 1.83
CA GLY A 82 7.77 -15.32 2.54
C GLY A 82 6.99 -16.50 1.97
N VAL A 83 5.91 -16.84 2.65
CA VAL A 83 5.03 -17.96 2.34
C VAL A 83 3.60 -17.47 2.17
N LEU A 84 2.82 -18.12 1.32
CA LEU A 84 1.41 -17.75 1.15
C LEU A 84 0.63 -18.08 2.42
N ALA A 85 -0.07 -17.08 2.97
CA ALA A 85 -0.90 -17.20 4.15
C ALA A 85 -2.39 -17.34 3.78
N ALA A 86 -3.21 -17.75 4.75
CA ALA A 86 -4.65 -17.97 4.56
C ALA A 86 -5.44 -16.71 4.17
N ASN A 87 -4.91 -15.52 4.52
CA ASN A 87 -5.49 -14.23 4.12
C ASN A 87 -5.20 -13.85 2.65
N GLY A 88 -4.45 -14.69 1.92
CA GLY A 88 -4.06 -14.48 0.53
C GLY A 88 -2.86 -13.54 0.34
N LEU A 89 -2.21 -13.11 1.43
CA LEU A 89 -0.96 -12.34 1.40
C LEU A 89 0.25 -13.26 1.59
N LEU A 90 1.44 -12.72 1.36
CA LEU A 90 2.70 -13.39 1.66
C LEU A 90 3.16 -12.98 3.06
N GLU A 91 3.23 -13.96 3.96
CA GLU A 91 3.78 -13.77 5.29
C GLU A 91 5.31 -13.75 5.22
N VAL A 92 5.91 -12.70 5.78
CA VAL A 92 7.33 -12.41 5.77
C VAL A 92 7.90 -12.61 7.17
N PRO A 93 8.80 -13.58 7.39
CA PRO A 93 9.42 -13.76 8.70
C PRO A 93 10.22 -12.52 9.12
N LEU A 94 10.08 -12.09 10.38
CA LEU A 94 10.82 -10.95 10.94
C LEU A 94 12.35 -11.09 10.76
N ALA A 95 12.86 -12.32 10.85
CA ALA A 95 14.28 -12.60 10.60
C ALA A 95 14.73 -12.22 9.18
N SER A 96 13.85 -12.37 8.17
CA SER A 96 14.13 -11.96 6.79
C SER A 96 14.27 -10.44 6.68
N LEU A 97 13.39 -9.69 7.36
CA LEU A 97 13.41 -8.23 7.38
C LEU A 97 14.65 -7.68 8.09
N ARG A 98 14.98 -8.23 9.26
CA ARG A 98 16.20 -7.86 10.01
C ARG A 98 17.47 -8.12 9.21
N LYS A 99 17.58 -9.29 8.57
CA LYS A 99 18.73 -9.64 7.71
C LYS A 99 18.91 -8.64 6.55
N ASN A 100 17.82 -8.04 6.08
CA ASN A 100 17.83 -7.07 4.98
C ASN A 100 17.92 -5.60 5.43
N GLY A 101 18.05 -5.34 6.74
CA GLY A 101 18.11 -3.99 7.31
C GLY A 101 16.80 -3.22 7.11
N CYS A 102 15.65 -3.90 7.20
CA CYS A 102 14.34 -3.27 7.13
C CYS A 102 13.89 -2.86 8.53
N GLU A 103 14.00 -1.57 8.82
CA GLU A 103 13.63 -1.01 10.13
C GLU A 103 12.12 -0.87 10.30
N PRO A 104 11.56 -1.24 11.46
CA PRO A 104 10.14 -1.06 11.76
C PRO A 104 9.81 0.41 12.03
N ILE A 105 8.68 0.87 11.50
CA ILE A 105 8.11 2.20 11.68
C ILE A 105 6.71 2.02 12.25
N ASP A 106 6.54 2.28 13.54
CA ASP A 106 5.27 2.15 14.24
C ASP A 106 4.42 3.42 14.03
N VAL A 107 3.18 3.25 13.61
CA VAL A 107 2.26 4.34 13.29
C VAL A 107 0.91 4.10 13.96
N GLN A 108 0.46 5.10 14.73
CA GLN A 108 -0.86 5.14 15.34
C GLN A 108 -1.81 5.98 14.48
N MET A 109 -2.91 5.37 14.03
CA MET A 109 -3.92 6.01 13.17
C MET A 109 -5.09 6.55 14.01
N GLU A 110 -4.87 7.62 14.77
CA GLU A 110 -5.87 8.14 15.73
C GLU A 110 -7.26 8.35 15.12
N LYS A 111 -7.34 8.99 13.96
CA LYS A 111 -8.60 9.29 13.26
C LYS A 111 -8.91 8.35 12.09
N GLY A 112 -8.03 7.38 11.81
CA GLY A 112 -8.12 6.51 10.63
C GLY A 112 -7.89 7.28 9.31
N GLY A 113 -8.51 6.79 8.23
CA GLY A 113 -8.51 7.43 6.91
C GLY A 113 -7.49 6.85 5.92
N ILE A 114 -7.35 7.53 4.77
CA ILE A 114 -6.34 7.20 3.75
C ILE A 114 -4.99 7.68 4.27
N SER A 115 -4.16 6.79 4.79
CA SER A 115 -2.88 7.18 5.38
C SER A 115 -1.66 6.74 4.58
N ALA A 116 -1.79 5.73 3.72
CA ALA A 116 -0.64 5.17 3.01
C ALA A 116 -0.96 4.72 1.58
N ILE A 117 -0.19 5.25 0.63
CA ILE A 117 -0.03 4.71 -0.73
C ILE A 117 1.28 3.94 -0.74
N LEU A 118 1.20 2.61 -0.81
CA LEU A 118 2.36 1.73 -0.67
C LEU A 118 2.62 0.93 -1.94
N HIS A 119 3.88 0.61 -2.18
CA HIS A 119 4.23 -0.40 -3.17
C HIS A 119 3.70 -1.77 -2.72
N TYR A 120 3.19 -2.59 -3.64
CA TYR A 120 2.76 -3.99 -3.39
C TYR A 120 3.75 -4.87 -2.59
N ARG A 121 5.05 -4.57 -2.66
CA ARG A 121 6.10 -5.32 -1.96
C ARG A 121 6.43 -4.78 -0.57
N HIS A 122 5.74 -3.73 -0.15
CA HIS A 122 5.97 -3.13 1.15
C HIS A 122 5.41 -4.06 2.23
N ALA A 123 6.28 -4.44 3.17
CA ALA A 123 5.88 -5.29 4.29
C ALA A 123 5.25 -4.45 5.40
N PHE A 124 4.18 -4.97 5.99
CA PHE A 124 3.45 -4.33 7.07
C PHE A 124 2.89 -5.34 8.07
N GLU A 125 2.65 -4.91 9.29
CA GLU A 125 1.99 -5.67 10.35
C GLU A 125 0.86 -4.83 10.95
N ILE A 126 -0.33 -5.40 11.09
CA ILE A 126 -1.46 -4.75 11.74
C ILE A 126 -1.51 -5.20 13.19
N LYS A 127 -1.02 -4.35 14.11
CA LYS A 127 -0.99 -4.63 15.55
C LYS A 127 -2.40 -4.63 16.15
N THR A 128 -3.22 -3.64 15.76
CA THR A 128 -4.61 -3.50 16.21
C THR A 128 -5.43 -2.82 15.12
N GLY A 129 -6.75 -3.07 15.10
CA GLY A 129 -7.67 -2.46 14.15
C GLY A 129 -7.71 -3.18 12.81
N PHE A 130 -7.90 -2.43 11.72
CA PHE A 130 -8.07 -3.01 10.39
C PHE A 130 -7.76 -2.00 9.28
N THR A 131 -7.59 -2.52 8.06
CA THR A 131 -7.49 -1.72 6.83
C THR A 131 -8.39 -2.29 5.74
N SER A 132 -8.94 -1.41 4.91
CA SER A 132 -9.40 -1.78 3.56
C SER A 132 -8.32 -1.37 2.56
N ALA A 133 -7.82 -2.34 1.81
CA ALA A 133 -6.76 -2.17 0.85
C ALA A 133 -7.32 -2.24 -0.57
N TYR A 134 -6.95 -1.26 -1.38
CA TYR A 134 -7.33 -1.16 -2.78
C TYR A 134 -6.10 -1.34 -3.64
N GLY A 135 -6.10 -2.35 -4.49
CA GLY A 135 -5.02 -2.63 -5.43
C GLY A 135 -5.23 -1.86 -6.73
N LEU A 136 -4.30 -0.97 -7.05
CA LEU A 136 -4.29 -0.17 -8.26
C LEU A 136 -3.10 -0.61 -9.13
N GLU A 137 -3.37 -0.74 -10.41
CA GLU A 137 -2.35 -1.04 -11.42
C GLU A 137 -2.30 0.13 -12.39
N SER A 138 -1.13 0.53 -12.86
CA SER A 138 -0.99 1.49 -13.95
C SER A 138 -1.15 0.74 -15.28
N PRO A 139 -1.60 1.37 -16.38
CA PRO A 139 -1.57 0.71 -17.67
C PRO A 139 -0.12 0.32 -17.95
N THR A 140 0.13 -0.96 -18.16
CA THR A 140 1.40 -1.38 -18.74
C THR A 140 1.53 -0.59 -20.04
N ILE A 141 2.57 0.25 -20.17
CA ILE A 141 2.99 0.71 -21.49
C ILE A 141 3.45 -0.57 -22.17
N SER A 142 2.53 -1.25 -22.85
CA SER A 142 2.86 -2.32 -23.77
C SER A 142 3.86 -1.69 -24.73
N GLY A 143 5.11 -2.14 -24.63
CA GLY A 143 6.15 -1.72 -25.55
C GLY A 143 5.60 -1.77 -26.96
N ALA A 144 5.90 -0.72 -27.71
CA ALA A 144 5.67 -0.62 -29.14
C ALA A 144 5.92 -1.99 -29.79
N GLY A 145 4.98 -2.37 -30.66
CA GLY A 145 4.88 -3.71 -31.22
C GLY A 145 6.21 -4.27 -31.70
N THR A 146 6.31 -5.58 -31.55
CA THR A 146 7.18 -6.44 -32.32
C THR A 146 7.10 -6.01 -33.80
N ARG A 147 8.06 -5.21 -34.25
CA ARG A 147 8.37 -5.12 -35.68
C ARG A 147 9.28 -6.29 -35.96
N SER A 148 8.68 -7.31 -36.53
CA SER A 148 9.35 -8.32 -37.34
C SER A 148 10.27 -7.62 -38.34
N LEU A 149 11.57 -7.87 -38.23
CA LEU A 149 12.48 -8.36 -39.27
C LEU A 149 13.88 -8.52 -38.65
#